data_AF-A0ABC9U474-F1
#
_entry.id   AF-A0ABC9U474-F1
#
_cell.length_a   1.000
_cell.length_b   1.000
_cell.length_c   1.000
_cell.angle_alpha   90.00
_cell.angle_beta   90.00
_cell.angle_gamma   90.00
#
_symmetry.space_group_name_H-M   'P 1'
#
loop_
_entity.id
_entity.type
_entity.pdbx_description
1 polymer ?
#
loop_
_entity_poly.entity_id
_entity_poly.type
_entity_poly.pdbx_seq_one_letter_code
_entity_poly.pdbx_strand_id
1 'polypeptide(L)'
;MQGLMIYENPVIRLGFTAVMKKEFDIDIDYTDRDAVLRAANALIPYESVDAFLLDTEWDKDNPECSSEAYLIEKRICRWIDGKFVYFSRLLWEKI
;
A
#
# COMPACT_ATOMS: atom_id res chain seq x y z
N MET A 1 -5.59 5.84 -13.27
CA MET A 1 -6.54 6.95 -13.01
C MET A 1 -6.77 7.22 -11.51
N GLN A 2 -6.32 6.39 -10.56
CA GLN A 2 -6.51 6.67 -9.12
C GLN A 2 -5.50 7.66 -8.51
N GLY A 3 -4.28 7.78 -9.05
CA GLY A 3 -3.25 8.68 -8.48
C GLY A 3 -3.40 10.19 -8.77
N LEU A 4 -4.21 10.59 -9.76
CA LEU A 4 -4.31 12.00 -10.18
C LEU A 4 -4.91 12.92 -9.11
N MET A 5 -5.87 12.43 -8.30
CA MET A 5 -6.52 13.23 -7.26
C MET A 5 -5.65 13.49 -6.03
N ILE A 6 -4.60 12.69 -5.81
CA ILE A 6 -3.74 12.86 -4.62
C ILE A 6 -2.82 14.05 -4.80
N TYR A 7 -2.20 14.21 -5.98
CA TYR A 7 -1.16 15.22 -6.13
C TYR A 7 -1.69 16.66 -6.21
N GLU A 8 -2.90 16.86 -6.71
CA GLU A 8 -3.43 18.20 -6.99
C GLU A 8 -3.80 18.99 -5.72
N ASN A 9 -3.99 18.31 -4.59
CA ASN A 9 -4.33 18.94 -3.32
C ASN A 9 -3.22 18.72 -2.27
N PRO A 10 -2.55 19.80 -1.79
CA PRO A 10 -1.49 19.68 -0.78
C PRO A 10 -1.90 19.00 0.52
N VAL A 11 -3.14 19.17 0.97
CA VAL A 11 -3.66 18.53 2.20
C VAL A 11 -3.82 17.04 1.97
N ILE A 12 -4.32 16.63 0.80
CA ILE A 12 -4.45 15.21 0.44
C ILE A 12 -3.06 14.57 0.33
N ARG A 13 -2.07 15.24 -0.27
CA ARG A 13 -0.67 14.75 -0.31
C ARG A 13 -0.09 14.56 1.10
N LEU A 14 -0.22 15.57 1.96
CA LEU A 14 0.32 15.51 3.33
C LEU A 14 -0.35 14.38 4.13
N GLY A 15 -1.67 14.25 4.02
CA GLY A 15 -2.40 13.14 4.66
C GLY A 15 -1.96 11.79 4.12
N PHE A 16 -1.82 11.67 2.81
CA PHE A 16 -1.35 10.45 2.14
C PHE A 16 0.05 10.05 2.62
N THR A 17 1.03 10.95 2.60
CA THR A 17 2.39 10.63 3.05
C THR A 17 2.45 10.31 4.54
N ALA A 18 1.61 10.94 5.36
CA ALA A 18 1.48 10.60 6.78
C ALA A 18 0.94 9.17 6.98
N VAL A 19 -0.07 8.75 6.20
CA VAL A 19 -0.57 7.37 6.20
C VAL A 19 0.51 6.40 5.75
N MET A 20 1.22 6.70 4.66
CA MET A 20 2.32 5.86 4.16
C MET A 20 3.41 5.64 5.20
N LYS A 21 3.82 6.71 5.91
CA LYS A 21 4.83 6.61 6.95
C LYS A 21 4.33 5.81 8.15
N LYS A 22 3.10 6.05 8.61
CA LYS A 22 2.55 5.41 9.80
C LYS A 22 2.24 3.93 9.57
N GLU A 23 1.57 3.62 8.47
CA GLU A 23 0.98 2.30 8.25
C GLU A 23 1.96 1.34 7.54
N PHE A 24 2.83 1.85 6.66
CA PHE A 24 3.73 1.05 5.83
C PHE A 24 5.23 1.35 6.04
N ASP A 25 5.57 2.29 6.91
CA ASP A 25 6.95 2.79 7.13
C ASP A 25 7.65 3.32 5.88
N ILE A 26 6.88 3.90 4.95
CA ILE A 26 7.43 4.52 3.75
C ILE A 26 7.50 6.02 3.97
N ASP A 27 8.72 6.57 4.00
CA ASP A 27 8.94 8.00 3.99
C ASP A 27 8.94 8.50 2.55
N ILE A 28 8.08 9.47 2.25
CA ILE A 28 7.87 10.00 0.89
C ILE A 28 7.99 11.51 0.99
N ASP A 29 8.88 12.09 0.19
CA ASP A 29 8.88 13.53 -0.04
C ASP A 29 7.57 13.92 -0.73
N TYR A 30 6.69 14.60 0.00
CA TYR A 30 5.37 15.01 -0.50
C TYR A 30 5.46 16.07 -1.61
N THR A 31 6.63 16.66 -1.83
CA THR A 31 6.91 17.60 -2.92
C THR A 31 7.39 16.88 -4.20
N ASP A 32 7.87 15.65 -4.10
CA ASP A 32 8.21 14.80 -5.24
C ASP A 32 6.94 14.17 -5.82
N ARG A 33 6.48 14.72 -6.93
CA ARG A 33 5.30 14.25 -7.66
C ARG A 33 5.39 12.79 -8.06
N ASP A 34 6.55 12.37 -8.57
CA ASP A 34 6.68 11.04 -9.14
C ASP A 34 6.78 10.00 -8.02
N ALA A 35 7.42 10.33 -6.89
CA ALA A 35 7.38 9.50 -5.69
C ALA A 35 5.95 9.33 -5.16
N VAL A 36 5.19 10.42 -5.00
CA VAL A 36 3.79 10.35 -4.54
C VAL A 36 2.94 9.49 -5.48
N LEU A 37 3.06 9.67 -6.80
CA LEU A 37 2.30 8.90 -7.78
C LEU A 37 2.71 7.42 -7.81
N ARG A 38 4.00 7.10 -7.71
CA ARG A 38 4.48 5.70 -7.62
C ARG A 38 3.93 5.01 -6.37
N ALA A 39 4.02 5.65 -5.21
CA ALA A 39 3.47 5.09 -3.97
C ALA A 39 1.95 4.88 -4.06
N ALA A 40 1.22 5.84 -4.62
CA ALA A 40 -0.22 5.71 -4.81
C ALA A 40 -0.58 4.53 -5.73
N ASN A 41 0.17 4.32 -6.81
CA ASN A 41 -0.05 3.19 -7.72
C ASN A 41 0.40 1.84 -7.13
N ALA A 42 1.25 1.85 -6.10
CA ALA A 42 1.69 0.66 -5.40
C ALA A 42 0.71 0.18 -4.32
N LEU A 43 -0.31 0.97 -3.97
CA LEU A 43 -1.38 0.56 -3.06
C LEU A 43 -2.49 -0.15 -3.82
N ILE A 44 -2.82 -1.36 -3.37
CA ILE A 44 -3.85 -2.19 -3.98
C ILE A 44 -4.84 -2.59 -2.88
N PRO A 45 -6.08 -2.08 -2.91
CA PRO A 45 -7.10 -2.43 -1.92
C PRO A 45 -7.79 -3.76 -2.28
N TYR A 46 -8.00 -4.60 -1.27
CA TYR A 46 -8.76 -5.83 -1.35
C TYR A 46 -9.95 -5.81 -0.37
N GLU A 47 -11.01 -6.56 -0.69
CA GLU A 47 -12.19 -6.66 0.18
C GLU A 47 -11.93 -7.48 1.45
N SER A 48 -10.96 -8.39 1.41
CA SER A 48 -10.62 -9.29 2.51
C SER A 48 -9.21 -9.86 2.36
N VAL A 49 -8.73 -10.54 3.40
CA VAL A 49 -7.49 -11.33 3.38
C VAL A 49 -7.56 -12.41 2.30
N ASP A 50 -8.68 -13.14 2.21
CA ASP A 50 -8.88 -14.19 1.21
C ASP A 50 -8.83 -13.64 -0.23
N ALA A 51 -9.40 -12.44 -0.46
CA ALA A 51 -9.35 -11.80 -1.77
C ALA A 51 -7.92 -11.41 -2.16
N PHE A 52 -7.13 -10.94 -1.20
CA PHE A 52 -5.70 -10.68 -1.41
C PHE A 52 -4.92 -11.96 -1.74
N LEU A 53 -5.09 -13.02 -0.95
CA LEU A 53 -4.38 -14.28 -1.16
C LEU A 53 -4.74 -14.92 -2.52
N LEU A 54 -6.02 -14.87 -2.89
CA LEU A 54 -6.49 -15.41 -4.17
C LEU A 54 -5.94 -14.65 -5.38
N ASP A 55 -5.89 -13.32 -5.31
CA ASP A 55 -5.42 -12.47 -6.42
C ASP A 55 -3.90 -12.51 -6.57
N THR A 56 -3.18 -12.52 -5.45
CA THR A 56 -1.72 -12.41 -5.44
C THR A 56 -1.01 -13.76 -5.41
N GLU A 57 -1.72 -14.84 -5.06
CA GLU A 57 -1.16 -16.15 -4.79
C GLU A 57 -0.05 -16.15 -3.72
N TRP A 58 -0.05 -15.14 -2.83
CA TRP A 58 1.00 -14.94 -1.84
C TRP A 58 1.24 -16.17 -0.95
N ASP A 59 0.17 -16.88 -0.60
CA ASP A 59 0.21 -18.10 0.22
C ASP A 59 0.84 -19.29 -0.51
N LYS A 60 0.80 -19.32 -1.84
CA LYS A 60 1.50 -20.36 -2.61
C LYS A 60 3.01 -20.16 -2.56
N ASP A 61 3.45 -18.92 -2.68
CA ASP A 61 4.87 -18.55 -2.64
C ASP A 61 5.41 -18.50 -1.20
N ASN A 62 4.57 -18.13 -0.23
CA ASN A 62 4.95 -17.88 1.16
C ASN A 62 3.96 -18.53 2.15
N PRO A 63 3.87 -19.88 2.19
CA PRO A 63 2.83 -20.58 2.94
C PRO A 63 2.86 -20.33 4.45
N GLU A 64 4.03 -20.07 5.04
CA GLU A 64 4.15 -19.73 6.48
C GLU A 64 3.94 -18.24 6.78
N CYS A 65 3.82 -17.40 5.75
CA CYS A 65 3.77 -15.94 5.83
C CYS A 65 2.44 -15.35 5.33
N SER A 66 1.36 -16.14 5.35
CA SER A 66 0.06 -15.78 4.76
C SER A 66 -1.02 -15.41 5.79
N SER A 67 -0.78 -15.65 7.08
CA SER A 67 -1.75 -15.28 8.12
C SER A 67 -1.96 -13.77 8.18
N GLU A 68 -3.19 -13.34 8.44
CA GLU A 68 -3.53 -11.91 8.59
C GLU A 68 -2.64 -11.22 9.63
N ALA A 69 -2.43 -11.87 10.79
CA ALA A 69 -1.58 -11.35 11.85
C ALA A 69 -0.15 -11.08 11.35
N TYR A 70 0.42 -12.01 10.57
CA TYR A 70 1.75 -11.83 9.98
C TYR A 70 1.79 -10.67 8.98
N LEU A 71 0.83 -10.63 8.04
CA LEU A 71 0.75 -9.59 7.01
C LEU A 71 0.62 -8.20 7.63
N ILE A 72 -0.13 -8.07 8.73
CA ILE A 72 -0.27 -6.84 9.49
C ILE A 72 1.01 -6.55 10.31
N GLU A 73 1.53 -7.50 11.08
CA GLU A 73 2.73 -7.25 11.91
C GLU A 73 3.92 -6.78 11.05
N LYS A 74 4.13 -7.40 9.88
CA LYS A 74 5.21 -7.05 8.96
C LYS A 74 4.93 -5.85 8.05
N ARG A 75 3.79 -5.18 8.23
CA ARG A 75 3.37 -4.01 7.43
C ARG A 75 3.30 -4.28 5.92
N ILE A 76 3.00 -5.52 5.55
CA ILE A 76 2.78 -5.94 4.17
C ILE A 76 1.40 -5.45 3.73
N CYS A 77 0.39 -5.69 4.58
CA CYS A 77 -0.99 -5.25 4.37
C CYS A 77 -1.54 -4.50 5.58
N ARG A 78 -2.55 -3.65 5.38
CA ARG A 78 -3.20 -2.83 6.41
C ARG A 78 -4.70 -2.72 6.21
N TRP A 79 -5.47 -2.80 7.28
CA TRP A 79 -6.88 -2.41 7.25
C TRP A 79 -7.00 -0.89 7.25
N ILE A 80 -7.52 -0.33 6.16
CA ILE A 80 -7.77 1.10 6.00
C ILE A 80 -9.19 1.25 5.45
N ASP A 81 -10.05 1.93 6.21
CA ASP A 81 -11.45 2.19 5.84
C ASP A 81 -12.21 0.92 5.39
N GLY A 82 -12.03 -0.18 6.14
CA GLY A 82 -12.68 -1.46 5.85
C GLY A 82 -12.12 -2.21 4.64
N LYS A 83 -11.01 -1.76 4.04
CA LYS A 83 -10.29 -2.47 2.96
C LYS A 83 -8.97 -3.04 3.48
N PHE A 84 -8.60 -4.21 2.99
CA PHE A 84 -7.30 -4.82 3.23
C PHE A 84 -6.33 -4.34 2.16
N VAL A 85 -5.55 -3.31 2.48
CA VAL A 85 -4.68 -2.61 1.53
C VAL A 85 -3.29 -3.21 1.57
N TYR A 86 -2.85 -3.73 0.43
CA TYR A 86 -1.49 -4.20 0.19
C TYR A 86 -0.63 -3.07 -0.38
N PHE A 87 0.61 -2.94 0.08
CA PHE A 87 1.60 -2.05 -0.53
C PHE A 87 2.67 -2.86 -1.28
N SER A 88 2.63 -2.78 -2.61
CA SER A 88 3.57 -3.48 -3.48
C SER A 88 4.95 -2.80 -3.51
N ARG A 89 5.90 -3.39 -2.78
CA ARG A 89 7.31 -2.98 -2.82
C ARG A 89 7.91 -3.06 -4.24
N LEU A 90 7.48 -4.07 -5.02
CA LEU A 90 7.92 -4.23 -6.40
C LEU A 90 7.52 -3.04 -7.29
N LEU A 91 6.31 -2.50 -7.11
CA LEU A 91 5.87 -1.32 -7.87
C LEU A 91 6.51 -0.03 -7.35
N TRP A 92 6.80 0.04 -6.04
CA TRP A 92 7.48 1.18 -5.41
C TRP A 92 8.95 1.31 -5.86
N GLU A 93 9.68 0.19 -5.87
CA GLU A 93 11.14 0.14 -6.09
C GLU A 93 11.51 0.03 -7.58
N LYS A 94 10.52 -0.11 -8.47
CA LYS A 94 10.75 -0.14 -9.91
C LYS A 94 11.16 1.26 -10.39
N ILE A 95 12.48 1.46 -10.45
CA ILE A 95 13.17 2.63 -11.02
C ILE A 95 13.54 2.34 -12.48
#